data_AF-A0ABD6N3I3-F1
#
_entry.id   AF-A0ABD6N3I3-F1
#
_cell.length_a   1.000
_cell.length_b   1.000
_cell.length_c   1.000
_cell.angle_alpha   90.00
_cell.angle_beta   90.00
_cell.angle_gamma   90.00
#
_symmetry.space_group_name_H-M   'P 1'
#
loop_
_entity.id
_entity.type
_entity.pdbx_description
1 polymer ?
#
loop_
_entity_poly.entity_id
_entity_poly.type
_entity_poly.pdbx_seq_one_letter_code
_entity_poly.pdbx_strand_id
1 'polypeptide(L)' 'MKFRRRRGSLHLGMRVERSVAMLAALTANLHRDPQKRPAPYSWKDFAQHEDEDGPISLEEAMASWA' A
#
# COMPACT_ATOMS: atom_id res chain seq x y z
N MET A 1 7.66 5.43 9.55
CA MET A 1 7.77 3.96 9.62
C MET A 1 8.03 3.33 11.02
N LYS A 2 7.96 4.05 12.16
CA LYS A 2 8.18 3.45 13.51
C LYS A 2 7.00 2.60 14.00
N PHE A 3 5.77 2.95 13.61
CA PHE A 3 4.54 2.27 14.03
C PHE A 3 4.39 0.90 13.37
N ARG A 4 4.53 0.82 12.04
CA ARG A 4 4.42 -0.43 11.26
C ARG A 4 5.47 -1.46 11.67
N ARG A 5 6.74 -1.08 11.81
CA ARG A 5 7.81 -1.97 12.31
C ARG A 5 7.53 -2.53 13.71
N ARG A 6 6.82 -1.80 14.58
CA ARG A 6 6.49 -2.24 15.94
C ARG A 6 5.27 -3.16 16.01
N ARG A 7 4.27 -2.94 15.15
CA ARG A 7 2.98 -3.64 15.20
C ARG A 7 2.83 -4.74 14.14
N GLY A 8 3.72 -4.77 13.14
CA GLY A 8 3.70 -5.72 12.05
C GLY A 8 2.53 -5.51 11.08
N SER A 9 2.52 -6.27 9.98
CA SER A 9 1.51 -6.20 8.92
C SER A 9 0.11 -6.70 9.32
N LEU A 10 0.00 -7.37 10.48
CA LEU A 10 -1.27 -7.92 10.97
C LEU A 10 -2.09 -6.94 11.84
N HIS A 11 -1.59 -5.73 12.07
CA HIS A 11 -2.30 -4.73 12.88
C HIS A 11 -3.64 -4.34 12.25
N LEU A 12 -4.73 -4.49 13.00
CA LEU A 12 -6.09 -4.27 12.52
C LEU A 12 -6.30 -2.86 11.95
N GLY A 13 -5.82 -1.83 12.64
CA GLY A 13 -5.97 -0.44 12.18
C GLY A 13 -5.32 -0.18 10.82
N MET A 14 -4.17 -0.80 10.53
CA MET A 14 -3.51 -0.64 9.22
C MET A 14 -4.25 -1.42 8.13
N ARG A 15 -4.88 -2.55 8.48
CA ARG A 15 -5.73 -3.28 7.54
C ARG A 15 -6.99 -2.50 7.18
N VAL A 16 -7.60 -1.84 8.17
CA VAL A 16 -8.74 -0.93 7.94
C VAL A 16 -8.32 0.24 7.05
N GLU A 17 -7.20 0.88 7.34
CA GLU A 17 -6.62 1.94 6.49
C GLU A 17 -6.46 1.44 5.04
N ARG A 18 -5.84 0.28 4.84
CA ARG A 18 -5.65 -0.31 3.50
C ARG A 18 -6.98 -0.57 2.79
N SER A 19 -7.99 -1.07 3.49
CA SER A 19 -9.32 -1.29 2.91
C SER A 19 -9.97 0.01 2.43
N VAL A 20 -9.90 1.08 3.24
CA VAL A 20 -10.44 2.39 2.89
C VAL A 20 -9.64 3.04 1.77
N ALA A 21 -8.31 2.90 1.78
CA ALA A 21 -7.43 3.38 0.70
C ALA A 21 -7.76 2.73 -0.65
N MET A 22 -8.13 1.44 -0.65
CA MET A 22 -8.56 0.75 -1.86
C MET A 22 -9.91 1.27 -2.38
N LEU A 23 -10.85 1.56 -1.49
CA LEU A 23 -12.11 2.21 -1.87
C LEU A 23 -11.87 3.62 -2.43
N ALA A 24 -11.00 4.41 -1.79
CA ALA A 24 -10.63 5.73 -2.27
C ALA A 24 -10.00 5.68 -3.67
N ALA A 25 -9.09 4.73 -3.91
CA ALA A 25 -8.50 4.52 -5.23
C ALA A 25 -9.54 4.13 -6.28
N LEU A 26 -10.50 3.27 -5.93
CA LEU A 26 -11.59 2.89 -6.84
C LEU A 26 -12.46 4.10 -7.20
N THR A 27 -12.88 4.89 -6.22
CA THR A 27 -13.68 6.10 -6.44
C THR A 27 -12.90 7.16 -7.22
N ALA A 28 -11.61 7.36 -6.91
CA ALA A 28 -10.76 8.31 -7.64
C ALA A 28 -10.59 7.89 -9.10
N ASN A 29 -10.43 6.58 -9.37
CA ASN A 29 -10.34 6.05 -10.73
C ASN A 29 -11.66 6.13 -11.50
N LEU A 30 -12.80 6.02 -10.83
CA LEU A 30 -14.12 6.19 -11.45
C LEU A 30 -14.31 7.59 -12.06
N HIS A 31 -13.77 8.61 -11.40
CA HIS A 31 -13.85 10.01 -11.83
C HIS A 31 -12.56 10.54 -12.47
N ARG A 32 -11.59 9.66 -12.74
CA ARG A 32 -10.29 10.05 -13.28
C ARG A 32 -10.42 10.49 -14.73
N ASP A 33 -9.91 11.68 -15.02
CA ASP A 33 -9.68 12.17 -16.37
C ASP A 33 -8.36 11.59 -16.93
N PRO A 34 -8.38 10.73 -17.96
CA PRO A 34 -7.17 10.11 -18.53
C PRO A 34 -6.21 11.13 -19.15
N GLN A 35 -6.67 12.30 -19.56
CA GLN A 35 -5.82 13.34 -20.14
C GLN A 35 -5.02 14.08 -19.06
N LYS A 36 -5.63 14.31 -17.89
CA LYS A 36 -4.96 14.98 -16.75
C LYS A 36 -4.12 14.02 -15.93
N ARG A 37 -4.56 12.76 -15.81
CA ARG A 37 -3.84 11.72 -15.08
C ARG A 37 -3.87 10.39 -15.85
N PRO A 38 -2.86 10.15 -16.72
CA PRO A 38 -2.81 8.95 -17.56
C PRO A 38 -2.71 7.65 -16.76
N ALA A 39 -1.98 7.66 -15.64
CA ALA A 39 -1.81 6.51 -14.76
C ALA A 39 -2.98 6.37 -13.78
N PRO A 40 -3.54 5.17 -13.54
CA PRO A 40 -4.57 4.96 -12.53
C PRO A 40 -4.04 5.26 -11.12
N TYR A 41 -4.92 5.67 -10.22
CA TYR A 41 -4.62 5.72 -8.80
C TYR A 41 -4.44 4.30 -8.24
N SER A 42 -3.41 4.12 -7.43
CA SER A 42 -3.20 2.92 -6.63
C SER A 42 -3.69 3.16 -5.20
N TRP A 43 -4.06 2.11 -4.48
CA TRP A 43 -4.34 2.22 -3.04
C TRP A 43 -3.15 2.78 -2.26
N LYS A 44 -1.91 2.58 -2.76
CA LYS A 44 -0.68 3.15 -2.20
C LYS A 44 -0.69 4.68 -2.18
N ASP A 45 -1.39 5.32 -3.13
CA ASP A 45 -1.52 6.79 -3.16
C ASP A 45 -2.29 7.34 -1.95
N PHE A 46 -3.08 6.49 -1.27
CA PHE A 46 -3.94 6.86 -0.14
C PHE A 46 -3.51 6.23 1.19
N ALA A 47 -2.57 5.27 1.18
CA ALA A 47 -2.07 4.57 2.37
C ALA A 47 -0.59 4.89 2.62
N GLN A 48 -0.28 6.18 2.84
CA GLN A 48 1.10 6.68 2.97
C GLN A 48 1.87 6.10 4.17
N HIS A 49 1.15 5.53 5.15
CA HIS A 49 1.75 4.87 6.31
C HIS A 49 2.14 3.41 6.06
N GLU A 50 1.74 2.84 4.93
CA GLU A 50 2.15 1.51 4.51
C GLU A 50 3.53 1.58 3.85
N ASP A 51 4.47 0.71 4.26
CA ASP A 51 5.82 0.66 3.67
C ASP A 51 5.71 0.49 2.14
N GLU A 52 6.52 1.29 1.42
CA GLU A 52 6.55 1.32 -0.04
C GLU A 52 7.06 -0.01 -0.61
N ASP A 53 8.03 -0.58 0.10
CA ASP A 53 8.66 -1.88 -0.14
C ASP A 53 7.62 -2.97 0.12
N GLY A 54 7.18 -3.59 -0.97
CA GLY A 54 6.23 -4.70 -0.93
C GLY A 54 6.78 -5.92 -0.20
N PRO A 55 5.98 -6.98 -0.07
CA PRO A 55 6.53 -8.26 0.36
C PRO A 55 7.67 -8.67 -0.57
N ILE A 56 8.81 -9.01 0.02
CA ILE A 56 9.95 -9.61 -0.69
C ILE A 56 9.64 -11.07 -1.02
N SER A 57 10.30 -11.62 -2.04
CA SER A 57 10.19 -13.04 -2.38
C SER A 57 10.81 -13.92 -1.28
N LEU A 58 10.53 -15.23 -1.32
CA LEU A 58 11.15 -16.18 -0.40
C LEU A 58 12.68 -16.21 -0.62
N GLU A 59 13.12 -16.16 -1.86
CA GLU A 59 14.54 -16.14 -2.24
C GLU A 59 15.24 -14.88 -1.71
N GLU A 60 14.60 -13.71 -1.87
CA GLU A 60 15.10 -12.44 -1.31
C GLU A 60 15.15 -12.48 0.21
N ALA A 61 14.14 -13.07 0.87
CA ALA A 61 14.11 -13.23 2.31
C ALA A 61 15.26 -14.14 2.79
N MET A 62 15.47 -15.28 2.14
CA MET A 62 16.56 -16.20 2.44
C MET A 62 17.94 -15.54 2.23
N ALA A 63 18.10 -14.76 1.16
CA ALA A 63 19.33 -14.02 0.90
C ALA A 63 19.63 -12.95 1.97
N SER A 64 18.60 -12.37 2.59
CA SER A 64 18.77 -11.37 3.66
C SER A 64 19.27 -11.95 4.99
N TRP A 65 19.23 -13.28 5.16
CA TRP A 65 19.67 -13.97 6.37
C TRP A 65 21.08 -14.58 6.27
N ALA A 66 21.63 -14.67 5.06
CA ALA A 66 22.97 -15.16 4.79
C ALA A 66 24.03 -14.12 5.21
#